data_AF-A0A9Q1EWT8-F1
#
_entry.id   AF-A0A9Q1EWT8-F1
#
_cell.length_a   1.000
_cell.length_b   1.000
_cell.length_c   1.000
_cell.angle_alpha   90.00
_cell.angle_beta   90.00
_cell.angle_gamma   90.00
#
_symmetry.space_group_name_H-M   'P 1'
#
loop_
_entity.id
_entity.type
_entity.pdbx_description
1 polymer ?
#
loop_
_entity_poly.entity_id
_entity_poly.type
_entity_poly.pdbx_seq_one_letter_code
_entity_poly.pdbx_strand_id
1 'polypeptide(L)'
;MRTDPSFAFQAFSAVPLRGHPDKKKKMYVILDDQSNLSLARSAFFEIFGIQGNASPYTLKTCSGTTDTTGRRVSSFVVESADGEVHLLLPTLIECNLIPNNREEIPTPEAASCHSHLKAVAAKIPPLDPSAEILLLLGRDIICAHRVRSQCNGPHNAPYAQWLDLGWVIVGDVCPRGAHRPTVDTFKTNILENGLLPAV
;
A
#
# COMPACT_ATOMS: atom_id res chain seq x y z
N MET A 1 25.59 -1.38 -1.61
CA MET A 1 24.64 -1.41 -0.49
C MET A 1 23.27 -1.58 -1.12
N ARG A 2 22.65 -2.76 -0.98
CA ARG A 2 21.31 -3.03 -1.53
C ARG A 2 20.31 -2.66 -0.47
N THR A 3 19.47 -1.69 -0.75
CA THR A 3 18.31 -1.37 0.07
C THR A 3 17.16 -1.21 -0.93
N ASP A 4 16.59 -2.33 -1.33
CA ASP A 4 15.27 -2.30 -1.94
C ASP A 4 14.27 -2.18 -0.80
N PRO A 5 13.50 -1.09 -0.72
CA PRO A 5 12.39 -0.99 0.20
C PRO A 5 11.41 -2.09 -0.15
N SER A 6 11.17 -2.97 0.81
CA SER A 6 10.19 -4.03 0.68
C SER A 6 8.82 -3.41 0.85
N PHE A 7 8.19 -3.01 -0.26
CA PHE A 7 6.77 -2.71 -0.21
C PHE A 7 6.00 -4.00 -0.11
N ALA A 8 5.24 -4.08 0.96
CA ALA A 8 4.20 -5.07 1.10
C ALA A 8 3.01 -4.59 0.26
N PHE A 9 2.87 -5.13 -0.95
CA PHE A 9 1.68 -4.92 -1.77
C PHE A 9 0.60 -5.93 -1.40
N GLN A 10 -0.64 -5.46 -1.25
CA GLN A 10 -1.79 -6.34 -1.07
C GLN A 10 -2.93 -5.92 -1.99
N ALA A 11 -3.67 -6.91 -2.49
CA ALA A 11 -4.92 -6.68 -3.21
C ALA A 11 -6.06 -6.63 -2.19
N PHE A 12 -6.90 -5.62 -2.29
CA PHE A 12 -8.05 -5.44 -1.41
C PHE A 12 -9.16 -4.69 -2.15
N SER A 13 -10.31 -4.52 -1.51
CA SER A 13 -11.38 -3.66 -2.02
C SER A 13 -11.62 -2.48 -1.10
N ALA A 14 -11.68 -1.27 -1.66
CA ALA A 14 -12.17 -0.10 -0.93
C ALA A 14 -13.69 0.03 -1.08
N VAL A 15 -14.35 0.30 0.04
CA VAL A 15 -15.81 0.43 0.14
C VAL A 15 -16.15 1.74 0.86
N PRO A 16 -16.94 2.65 0.26
CA PRO A 16 -17.46 3.84 0.94
C PRO A 16 -18.43 3.44 2.08
N LEU A 17 -18.30 4.04 3.27
CA LEU A 17 -19.21 3.79 4.39
C LEU A 17 -20.58 4.45 4.25
N ARG A 18 -20.70 5.49 3.42
CA ARG A 18 -21.94 6.24 3.21
C ARG A 18 -22.25 6.37 1.73
N GLY A 19 -23.54 6.31 1.40
CA GLY A 19 -24.07 6.67 0.08
C GLY A 19 -24.23 5.51 -0.88
N HIS A 20 -23.24 4.61 -1.03
CA HIS A 20 -23.31 3.49 -2.00
C HIS A 20 -22.34 2.34 -1.65
N PRO A 21 -22.69 1.39 -0.75
CA PRO A 21 -21.87 0.19 -0.51
C PRO A 21 -21.67 -0.64 -1.79
N ASP A 22 -22.56 -0.50 -2.77
CA ASP A 22 -22.48 -1.15 -4.09
C ASP A 22 -21.32 -0.61 -4.96
N LYS A 23 -20.73 0.54 -4.60
CA LYS A 23 -19.53 1.09 -5.23
C LYS A 23 -18.29 0.50 -4.56
N LYS A 24 -18.12 -0.81 -4.62
CA LYS A 24 -16.90 -1.50 -4.20
C LYS A 24 -15.88 -1.46 -5.34
N LYS A 25 -14.63 -1.08 -5.06
CA LYS A 25 -13.56 -1.11 -6.06
C LYS A 25 -12.36 -1.89 -5.56
N LYS A 26 -11.93 -2.87 -6.35
CA LYS A 26 -10.68 -3.62 -6.14
C LYS A 26 -9.48 -2.79 -6.57
N MET A 27 -8.43 -2.78 -5.76
CA MET A 27 -7.19 -2.04 -5.99
C MET A 27 -6.03 -2.65 -5.20
N TYR A 28 -4.82 -2.20 -5.49
CA TYR A 28 -3.61 -2.53 -4.74
C TYR A 28 -3.24 -1.41 -3.77
N VAL A 29 -2.71 -1.80 -2.61
CA VAL A 29 -2.21 -0.91 -1.58
C VAL A 29 -0.73 -1.19 -1.35
N ILE A 30 0.01 -0.12 -1.11
CA ILE A 30 1.34 -0.17 -0.53
C ILE A 30 1.21 -0.08 0.98
N LEU A 31 1.64 -1.10 1.71
CA LEU A 31 1.87 -0.96 3.15
C LEU A 31 3.27 -0.40 3.37
N ASP A 32 3.33 0.81 3.90
CA ASP A 32 4.57 1.50 4.20
C ASP A 32 4.61 1.95 5.66
N ASP A 33 5.27 1.15 6.50
CA ASP A 33 5.48 1.46 7.90
C ASP A 33 6.45 2.63 8.14
N GLN A 34 7.12 3.15 7.11
CA GLN A 34 7.95 4.35 7.18
C GLN A 34 7.14 5.63 6.96
N SER A 35 5.94 5.51 6.38
CA SER A 35 4.97 6.59 6.26
C SER A 35 4.20 6.84 7.56
N ASN A 36 4.07 8.11 7.96
CA ASN A 36 3.29 8.47 9.16
C ASN A 36 1.78 8.56 8.90
N LEU A 37 1.37 8.88 7.67
CA LEU A 37 -0.02 9.05 7.26
C LEU A 37 -0.32 8.23 6.01
N SER A 38 -1.59 7.89 5.83
CA SER A 38 -2.10 7.20 4.66
C SER A 38 -2.42 8.16 3.51
N LEU A 39 -2.09 7.73 2.29
CA LEU A 39 -2.21 8.51 1.07
C LEU A 39 -3.10 7.79 0.05
N ALA A 40 -3.71 8.57 -0.85
CA ALA A 40 -4.47 8.07 -1.98
C ALA A 40 -4.16 8.85 -3.25
N ARG A 41 -4.08 8.18 -4.41
CA ARG A 41 -3.90 8.86 -5.71
C ARG A 41 -5.17 9.59 -6.11
N SER A 42 -5.06 10.61 -6.97
CA SER A 42 -6.24 11.35 -7.49
C SER A 42 -7.30 10.42 -8.09
N ALA A 43 -6.88 9.34 -8.77
CA ALA A 43 -7.80 8.35 -9.34
C ALA A 43 -8.73 7.72 -8.29
N PHE A 44 -8.29 7.54 -7.04
CA PHE A 44 -9.17 7.09 -5.95
C PHE A 44 -10.34 8.06 -5.75
N PHE A 45 -10.04 9.36 -5.70
CA PHE A 45 -11.05 10.40 -5.52
C PHE A 45 -12.02 10.46 -6.72
N GLU A 46 -11.51 10.31 -7.94
CA GLU A 46 -12.35 10.30 -9.15
C GLU A 46 -13.28 9.07 -9.20
N ILE A 47 -12.77 7.87 -8.89
CA ILE A 47 -13.53 6.62 -8.85
C ILE A 47 -14.74 6.74 -7.92
N PHE A 48 -14.57 7.40 -6.77
CA PHE A 48 -15.62 7.55 -5.78
C PHE A 48 -16.38 8.88 -5.89
N GLY A 49 -16.09 9.71 -6.89
CA GLY A 49 -16.74 11.00 -7.11
C GLY A 49 -16.54 11.97 -5.94
N ILE A 50 -15.40 11.87 -5.24
CA ILE A 50 -15.09 12.69 -4.07
C ILE A 50 -14.74 14.11 -4.52
N GLN A 51 -15.64 15.03 -4.21
CA GLN A 51 -15.43 16.46 -4.40
C GLN A 51 -14.94 17.09 -3.10
N GLY A 52 -14.11 18.13 -3.22
CA GLY A 52 -13.60 18.87 -2.06
C GLY A 52 -12.45 19.78 -2.43
N ASN A 53 -12.20 20.77 -1.58
CA ASN A 53 -11.07 21.67 -1.75
C ASN A 53 -9.77 20.98 -1.34
N ALA A 54 -8.74 21.12 -2.17
CA ALA A 54 -7.40 20.70 -1.79
C ALA A 54 -6.89 21.61 -0.66
N SER A 55 -6.25 21.02 0.35
CA SER A 55 -5.60 21.78 1.44
C SER A 55 -4.11 21.48 1.47
N PRO A 56 -3.27 22.47 1.83
CA PRO A 56 -1.82 22.33 1.80
C PRO A 56 -1.32 21.28 2.79
N TYR A 57 -0.20 20.66 2.44
CA TYR A 57 0.60 19.82 3.33
C TYR A 57 2.05 19.78 2.82
N THR A 58 2.98 19.47 3.72
CA THR A 58 4.40 19.30 3.36
C THR A 58 4.74 17.82 3.31
N LEU A 59 5.23 17.37 2.16
CA LEU A 59 5.69 16.01 1.91
C LEU A 59 7.20 15.94 2.06
N LYS A 60 7.70 15.17 3.02
CA LYS A 60 9.12 14.88 3.20
C LYS A 60 9.43 13.49 2.70
N THR A 61 10.26 13.40 1.66
CA THR A 61 10.74 12.14 1.09
C THR A 61 12.25 12.02 1.21
N CYS A 62 12.81 10.85 0.86
CA CYS A 62 14.27 10.71 0.72
C CYS A 62 14.86 11.68 -0.33
N SER A 63 14.08 12.07 -1.34
CA SER A 63 14.51 12.99 -2.40
C SER A 63 14.44 14.45 -1.98
N GLY A 64 13.82 14.77 -0.84
CA GLY A 64 13.71 16.14 -0.34
C GLY A 64 12.35 16.45 0.25
N THR A 65 12.14 17.73 0.57
CA THR A 65 10.88 18.26 1.11
C THR A 65 10.16 19.06 0.04
N THR A 66 8.85 18.86 -0.10
CA THR A 66 8.02 19.54 -1.09
C THR A 66 6.71 19.98 -0.46
N ASP A 67 6.37 21.26 -0.61
CA ASP A 67 5.05 21.76 -0.28
C ASP A 67 4.08 21.48 -1.44
N THR A 68 2.92 20.94 -1.11
CA THR A 68 1.91 20.56 -2.09
C THR A 68 0.51 20.71 -1.50
N THR A 69 -0.52 20.40 -2.29
CA THR A 69 -1.93 20.45 -1.89
C THR A 69 -2.62 19.16 -2.31
N GLY A 70 -3.56 18.69 -1.50
CA GLY A 70 -4.37 17.53 -1.85
C GLY A 70 -5.73 17.56 -1.17
N ARG A 71 -6.73 16.93 -1.79
CA ARG A 71 -8.01 16.63 -1.16
C ARG A 71 -7.80 15.71 0.03
N ARG A 72 -8.76 15.73 0.96
CA ARG A 72 -8.81 14.83 2.11
C ARG A 72 -10.14 14.10 2.10
N VAL A 73 -10.11 12.82 2.42
CA VAL A 73 -11.34 12.03 2.52
C VAL A 73 -11.26 11.03 3.66
N SER A 74 -12.37 10.88 4.37
CA SER A 74 -12.54 9.91 5.44
C SER A 74 -13.78 9.05 5.14
N SER A 75 -14.09 8.09 6.01
CA SER A 75 -15.28 7.23 5.90
C SER A 75 -15.19 6.17 4.78
N PHE A 76 -14.03 5.53 4.67
CA PHE A 76 -13.83 4.35 3.81
C PHE A 76 -13.45 3.15 4.65
N VAL A 77 -13.81 1.97 4.16
CA VAL A 77 -13.36 0.68 4.69
C VAL A 77 -12.55 -0.03 3.63
N VAL A 78 -11.49 -0.70 4.05
CA VAL A 78 -10.79 -1.70 3.27
C VAL A 78 -11.31 -3.08 3.65
N GLU A 79 -11.64 -3.87 2.64
CA GLU A 79 -12.01 -5.27 2.76
C GLU A 79 -10.91 -6.14 2.14
N SER A 80 -10.43 -7.15 2.88
CA SER A 80 -9.49 -8.15 2.37
C SER A 80 -10.04 -8.88 1.15
N ALA A 81 -9.16 -9.50 0.35
CA ALA A 81 -9.57 -10.18 -0.87
C ALA A 81 -10.53 -11.37 -0.65
N ASP A 82 -10.50 -11.97 0.54
CA ASP A 82 -11.41 -13.04 0.97
C ASP A 82 -12.72 -12.53 1.61
N GLY A 83 -12.83 -11.23 1.88
CA GLY A 83 -14.00 -10.62 2.50
C GLY A 83 -14.10 -10.74 4.02
N GLU A 84 -13.12 -11.39 4.67
CA GLU A 84 -13.20 -11.73 6.10
C GLU A 84 -12.75 -10.57 7.01
N VAL A 85 -11.90 -9.67 6.50
CA VAL A 85 -11.33 -8.57 7.27
C VAL A 85 -11.81 -7.24 6.72
N HIS A 86 -12.37 -6.42 7.62
CA HIS A 86 -12.78 -5.05 7.34
C HIS A 86 -12.04 -4.07 8.23
N LEU A 87 -11.27 -3.16 7.64
CA LEU A 87 -10.52 -2.13 8.35
C LEU A 87 -11.06 -0.75 8.00
N LEU A 88 -11.43 0.04 9.02
CA LEU A 88 -11.73 1.45 8.84
C LEU A 88 -10.46 2.20 8.45
N LEU A 89 -10.51 2.91 7.33
CA LEU A 89 -9.40 3.74 6.88
C LEU A 89 -9.33 5.04 7.69
N PRO A 90 -8.11 5.53 7.98
CA PRO A 90 -7.91 6.90 8.46
C PRO A 90 -8.26 7.90 7.35
N THR A 91 -8.09 9.19 7.64
CA THR A 91 -8.20 10.22 6.60
C THR A 91 -7.13 10.01 5.55
N LEU A 92 -7.54 9.74 4.31
CA LEU A 92 -6.66 9.65 3.16
C LEU A 92 -6.37 11.04 2.62
N ILE A 93 -5.10 11.32 2.36
CA ILE A 93 -4.64 12.57 1.74
C ILE A 93 -4.31 12.30 0.28
N GLU A 94 -4.81 13.13 -0.63
CA GLU A 94 -4.52 13.03 -2.05
C GLU A 94 -3.03 13.28 -2.33
N CYS A 95 -2.36 12.31 -2.96
CA CYS A 95 -0.96 12.39 -3.32
C CYS A 95 -0.67 11.48 -4.53
N ASN A 96 -0.21 12.06 -5.65
CA ASN A 96 0.16 11.29 -6.85
C ASN A 96 1.62 10.84 -6.85
N LEU A 97 2.38 11.15 -5.80
CA LEU A 97 3.77 10.70 -5.62
C LEU A 97 3.86 9.29 -5.01
N ILE A 98 2.72 8.61 -4.81
CA ILE A 98 2.68 7.20 -4.44
C ILE A 98 3.33 6.37 -5.56
N PRO A 99 4.23 5.42 -5.25
CA PRO A 99 4.84 4.54 -6.24
C PRO A 99 3.80 3.73 -7.02
N ASN A 100 4.06 3.49 -8.30
CA ASN A 100 3.19 2.70 -9.17
C ASN A 100 3.96 1.54 -9.82
N ASN A 101 4.87 0.92 -9.07
CA ASN A 101 5.65 -0.21 -9.55
C ASN A 101 4.85 -1.51 -9.40
N ARG A 102 4.28 -1.99 -10.51
CA ARG A 102 3.51 -3.24 -10.52
C ARG A 102 4.39 -4.49 -10.44
N GLU A 103 5.69 -4.37 -10.73
CA GLU A 103 6.63 -5.50 -10.67
C GLU A 103 6.88 -5.97 -9.23
N GLU A 104 6.63 -5.10 -8.25
CA GLU A 104 6.77 -5.41 -6.83
C GLU A 104 5.51 -6.05 -6.21
N ILE A 105 4.41 -6.17 -6.97
CA ILE A 105 3.21 -6.86 -6.50
C ILE A 105 3.51 -8.37 -6.46
N PRO A 106 3.36 -9.04 -5.29
CA PRO A 106 3.65 -10.46 -5.18
C PRO A 106 2.72 -11.28 -6.06
N THR A 107 3.29 -12.24 -6.78
CA THR A 107 2.55 -13.19 -7.62
C THR A 107 2.75 -14.62 -7.14
N PRO A 108 1.76 -15.51 -7.35
CA PRO A 108 1.92 -16.94 -7.07
C PRO A 108 3.13 -17.54 -7.77
N GLU A 109 3.37 -17.14 -9.02
CA GLU A 109 4.47 -17.63 -9.85
C GLU A 109 5.82 -17.27 -9.22
N ALA A 110 6.04 -16.01 -8.87
CA ALA A 110 7.29 -15.56 -8.24
C ALA A 110 7.52 -16.23 -6.87
N ALA A 111 6.47 -16.38 -6.07
CA ALA A 111 6.55 -17.09 -4.80
C ALA A 111 6.91 -18.58 -4.99
N SER A 112 6.36 -19.23 -6.01
CA SER A 112 6.57 -20.66 -6.29
C SER A 112 8.01 -21.01 -6.70
N CYS A 113 8.79 -20.02 -7.16
CA CYS A 113 10.22 -20.17 -7.47
C CYS A 113 11.06 -20.49 -6.22
N HIS A 114 10.54 -20.22 -5.02
CA HIS A 114 11.22 -20.45 -3.74
C HIS A 114 10.60 -21.65 -3.03
N SER A 115 11.40 -22.69 -2.76
CA SER A 115 10.90 -23.95 -2.21
C SER A 115 10.18 -23.79 -0.87
N HIS A 116 10.67 -22.89 0.00
CA HIS A 116 10.05 -22.59 1.29
C HIS A 116 8.76 -21.77 1.18
N LEU A 117 8.54 -21.04 0.08
CA LEU A 117 7.33 -20.22 -0.13
C LEU A 117 6.22 -20.94 -0.89
N LYS A 118 6.42 -22.18 -1.37
CA LYS A 118 5.40 -22.93 -2.14
C LYS A 118 4.05 -23.02 -1.44
N ALA A 119 4.02 -23.20 -0.12
CA ALA A 119 2.79 -23.25 0.66
C ALA A 119 2.07 -21.89 0.76
N VAL A 120 2.83 -20.80 0.65
CA VAL A 120 2.30 -19.43 0.61
C VAL A 120 1.86 -19.04 -0.80
N ALA A 121 2.56 -19.51 -1.84
CA ALA A 121 2.23 -19.22 -3.24
C ALA A 121 0.76 -19.51 -3.58
N ALA A 122 0.23 -20.64 -3.09
CA ALA A 122 -1.18 -21.02 -3.29
C ALA A 122 -2.20 -20.10 -2.56
N LYS A 123 -1.75 -19.24 -1.65
CA LYS A 123 -2.57 -18.29 -0.88
C LYS A 123 -2.45 -16.86 -1.38
N ILE A 124 -1.53 -16.62 -2.32
CA ILE A 124 -1.39 -15.32 -2.98
C ILE A 124 -2.40 -15.31 -4.14
N PRO A 125 -3.23 -14.26 -4.29
CA PRO A 125 -4.12 -14.15 -5.44
C PRO A 125 -3.32 -13.84 -6.72
N PRO A 126 -3.78 -14.29 -7.90
CA PRO A 126 -3.19 -13.86 -9.17
C PRO A 126 -3.22 -12.35 -9.34
N LEU A 127 -2.23 -11.81 -10.07
CA LEU A 127 -2.17 -10.39 -10.41
C LEU A 127 -3.42 -10.00 -11.23
N ASP A 128 -4.14 -8.98 -10.76
CA ASP A 128 -5.29 -8.43 -11.44
C ASP A 128 -4.85 -7.27 -12.35
N PRO A 129 -4.92 -7.42 -13.67
CA PRO A 129 -4.46 -6.39 -14.61
C PRO A 129 -5.36 -5.14 -14.59
N SER A 130 -6.58 -5.23 -14.06
CA SER A 130 -7.55 -4.13 -14.02
C SER A 130 -7.49 -3.32 -12.71
N ALA A 131 -6.88 -3.87 -11.67
CA ALA A 131 -6.74 -3.22 -10.37
C ALA A 131 -5.49 -2.33 -10.33
N GLU A 132 -5.65 -1.05 -10.00
CA GLU A 132 -4.56 -0.07 -9.93
C GLU A 132 -3.94 0.01 -8.52
N ILE A 133 -2.69 0.46 -8.41
CA ILE A 133 -2.09 0.85 -7.12
C ILE A 133 -2.59 2.26 -6.80
N LEU A 134 -3.51 2.38 -5.84
CA LEU A 134 -4.20 3.63 -5.54
C LEU A 134 -3.96 4.16 -4.13
N LEU A 135 -3.61 3.28 -3.18
CA LEU A 135 -3.42 3.64 -1.78
C LEU A 135 -2.01 3.34 -1.31
N LEU A 136 -1.56 4.14 -0.35
CA LEU A 136 -0.45 3.82 0.53
C LEU A 136 -0.97 3.96 1.97
N LEU A 137 -0.82 2.91 2.78
CA LEU A 137 -1.23 2.91 4.17
C LEU A 137 -0.01 3.07 5.06
N GLY A 138 -0.02 4.17 5.82
CA GLY A 138 1.02 4.51 6.78
C GLY A 138 0.76 3.91 8.17
N ARG A 139 1.55 4.35 9.15
CA ARG A 139 1.43 3.93 10.56
C ARG A 139 0.14 4.41 11.25
N ASP A 140 -0.61 5.32 10.64
CA ASP A 140 -1.92 5.77 11.11
C ASP A 140 -3.02 4.69 11.01
N ILE A 141 -2.71 3.53 10.43
CA ILE A 141 -3.53 2.31 10.47
C ILE A 141 -2.70 1.09 10.90
N ILE A 142 -2.14 1.14 12.12
CA ILE A 142 -1.19 0.13 12.63
C ILE A 142 -1.66 -1.33 12.54
N CYS A 143 -2.97 -1.60 12.59
CA CYS A 143 -3.51 -2.95 12.45
C CYS A 143 -3.18 -3.58 11.08
N ALA A 144 -3.21 -2.80 10.00
CA ALA A 144 -2.88 -3.28 8.65
C ALA A 144 -1.42 -3.78 8.54
N HIS A 145 -0.52 -3.24 9.37
CA HIS A 145 0.90 -3.58 9.40
C HIS A 145 1.25 -4.72 10.36
N ARG A 146 0.29 -5.17 11.17
CA ARG A 146 0.58 -6.15 12.22
C ARG A 146 0.81 -7.54 11.62
N VAL A 147 2.02 -8.06 11.81
CA VAL A 147 2.35 -9.44 11.44
C VAL A 147 1.61 -10.45 12.32
N ARG A 148 0.89 -11.36 11.68
CA ARG A 148 0.11 -12.44 12.30
C ARG A 148 0.81 -13.80 12.21
N SER A 149 1.56 -14.02 11.14
CA SER A 149 2.39 -15.21 10.94
C SER A 149 3.51 -14.90 9.95
N GLN A 150 4.56 -15.72 9.93
CA GLN A 150 5.65 -15.61 8.97
C GLN A 150 6.00 -16.97 8.38
N CYS A 151 6.50 -16.97 7.15
CA CYS A 151 7.10 -18.12 6.49
C CYS A 151 8.52 -17.75 6.09
N ASN A 152 9.49 -18.27 6.84
CA ASN A 152 10.90 -17.95 6.66
C ASN A 152 11.58 -18.93 5.68
N GLY A 153 12.70 -18.47 5.11
CA GLY A 153 13.60 -19.28 4.32
C GLY A 153 15.02 -19.25 4.88
N PRO A 154 16.02 -19.68 4.09
CA PRO A 154 17.43 -19.40 4.36
C PRO A 154 17.69 -17.92 4.64
N HIS A 155 18.77 -17.60 5.35
CA HIS A 155 19.05 -16.26 5.90
C HIS A 155 18.92 -15.10 4.90
N ASN A 156 19.31 -15.29 3.63
CA ASN A 156 19.30 -14.26 2.59
C ASN A 156 18.21 -14.50 1.52
N ALA A 157 17.26 -15.40 1.78
CA ALA A 157 16.14 -15.66 0.88
C ALA A 157 14.96 -14.73 1.20
N PRO A 158 14.08 -14.43 0.22
CA PRO A 158 12.84 -13.74 0.52
C PRO A 158 12.00 -14.54 1.52
N TYR A 159 11.18 -13.86 2.29
CA TYR A 159 10.29 -14.48 3.28
C TYR A 159 8.90 -13.87 3.18
N ALA A 160 7.89 -14.59 3.64
CA ALA A 160 6.51 -14.11 3.59
C ALA A 160 5.97 -13.75 4.97
N GLN A 161 5.09 -12.76 5.02
CA GLN A 161 4.37 -12.35 6.22
C GLN A 161 2.86 -12.41 5.94
N TRP A 162 2.10 -12.88 6.92
CA TRP A 162 0.65 -12.79 6.94
C TRP A 162 0.25 -11.56 7.74
N LEU A 163 -0.45 -10.63 7.11
CA LEU A 163 -1.01 -9.42 7.73
C LEU A 163 -2.55 -9.47 7.64
N ASP A 164 -3.22 -8.48 8.22
CA ASP A 164 -4.69 -8.41 8.25
C ASP A 164 -5.33 -8.40 6.85
N LEU A 165 -4.63 -7.87 5.84
CA LEU A 165 -5.15 -7.75 4.48
C LEU A 165 -4.60 -8.80 3.50
N GLY A 166 -3.76 -9.74 3.95
CA GLY A 166 -3.24 -10.80 3.09
C GLY A 166 -1.77 -11.18 3.32
N TRP A 167 -1.29 -12.09 2.46
CA TRP A 167 0.12 -12.44 2.39
C TRP A 167 0.92 -11.39 1.63
N VAL A 168 2.10 -11.07 2.15
CA VAL A 168 3.10 -10.22 1.50
C VAL A 168 4.42 -10.95 1.46
N ILE A 169 5.26 -10.62 0.47
CA ILE A 169 6.62 -11.17 0.38
C ILE A 169 7.61 -10.03 0.54
N VAL A 170 8.59 -10.26 1.40
CA VAL A 170 9.70 -9.34 1.68
C VAL A 170 10.97 -9.91 1.08
N GLY A 171 11.67 -9.10 0.29
CA GLY A 171 12.91 -9.47 -0.40
C GLY A 171 12.68 -9.79 -1.88
N ASP A 172 13.79 -9.89 -2.61
CA ASP A 172 13.78 -10.14 -4.06
C ASP A 172 13.32 -11.57 -4.35
N VAL A 173 12.19 -11.68 -5.05
CA VAL A 173 11.61 -12.95 -5.49
C VAL A 173 12.09 -13.35 -6.89
N CYS A 174 12.77 -12.47 -7.62
CA CYS A 174 13.14 -12.72 -9.00
C CYS A 174 14.26 -13.76 -9.11
N PRO A 175 14.00 -14.88 -9.81
CA PRO A 175 15.04 -15.86 -10.06
C PRO A 175 16.07 -15.27 -11.04
N ARG A 176 17.30 -15.07 -10.53
CA ARG A 176 18.53 -14.81 -11.31
C ARG A 176 18.72 -13.40 -11.88
N GLY A 177 18.61 -12.34 -11.06
CA GLY A 177 19.28 -11.06 -11.37
C GLY A 177 18.97 -10.45 -12.74
N ALA A 178 17.79 -10.77 -13.30
CA ALA A 178 17.33 -10.27 -14.59
C ALA A 178 16.92 -8.79 -14.51
N HIS A 179 16.72 -8.26 -13.30
CA HIS A 179 16.47 -6.86 -13.06
C HIS A 179 17.79 -6.10 -12.92
N ARG A 180 17.93 -5.01 -13.69
CA ARG A 180 18.91 -3.98 -13.37
C ARG A 180 18.55 -3.44 -11.98
N PRO A 181 19.49 -3.38 -11.02
CA PRO A 181 19.19 -2.79 -9.73
C PRO A 181 18.86 -1.31 -9.95
N THR A 182 17.60 -0.95 -9.76
CA THR A 182 17.20 0.43 -9.51
C THR A 182 17.41 0.69 -8.02
N VAL A 183 17.85 1.90 -7.66
CA VAL A 183 17.98 2.30 -6.27
C VAL A 183 16.79 3.19 -5.99
N ASP A 184 15.77 2.62 -5.36
CA ASP A 184 14.56 3.34 -5.03
C ASP A 184 14.41 3.42 -3.50
N THR A 185 13.96 4.55 -2.98
CA THR A 185 13.67 4.74 -1.55
C THR A 185 12.42 5.59 -1.41
N PHE A 186 11.43 5.13 -0.63
CA PHE A 186 10.12 5.80 -0.61
C PHE A 186 9.61 6.15 0.78
N LYS A 187 10.53 6.43 1.71
CA LYS A 187 10.18 7.01 3.01
C LYS A 187 9.43 8.31 2.79
N THR A 188 8.25 8.42 3.38
CA THR A 188 7.44 9.63 3.32
C THR A 188 7.06 10.10 4.72
N ASN A 189 7.10 11.40 4.98
CA ASN A 189 6.59 12.00 6.21
C ASN A 189 5.81 13.25 5.87
N ILE A 190 4.56 13.31 6.35
CA ILE A 190 3.66 14.43 6.10
C ILE A 190 3.62 15.31 7.33
N LEU A 191 3.86 16.61 7.12
CA LEU A 191 3.57 17.64 8.11
C LEU A 191 2.31 18.39 7.69
N GLU A 192 1.37 18.54 8.61
CA GLU A 192 0.24 19.43 8.41
C GLU A 192 0.72 20.87 8.57
N ASN A 193 0.52 21.68 7.52
CA ASN A 193 0.78 23.10 7.60
C ASN A 193 -0.38 23.72 8.37
N GLY A 194 -0.15 24.00 9.65
CA GLY A 194 -1.16 24.52 10.54
C GLY A 194 -1.79 25.82 10.00
N LEU A 195 -3.08 25.76 9.70
CA LEU A 195 -4.00 26.80 10.15
C LEU A 195 -4.78 26.15 11.29
N LEU A 196 -4.39 26.46 12.52
CA LEU A 196 -5.31 26.30 13.63
C LEU A 196 -6.60 27.07 13.26
N PRO A 197 -7.79 26.50 13.46
CA PRO A 197 -8.99 27.32 13.40
C PRO A 197 -8.79 28.45 14.42
N ALA A 198 -8.97 29.69 13.96
CA ALA A 198 -9.16 30.80 14.89
C ALA A 198 -10.33 30.42 15.80
N VAL A 199 -10.03 30.27 17.10
CA VAL A 199 -11.02 30.08 18.16
C VAL A 199 -11.80 31.38 18.33
#